data_AF-A0A6S7B6M0-F1
#
_entry.id   AF-A0A6S7B6M0-F1
#
_cell.length_a   1.000
_cell.length_b   1.000
_cell.length_c   1.000
_cell.angle_alpha   90.00
_cell.angle_beta   90.00
_cell.angle_gamma   90.00
#
_symmetry.space_group_name_H-M   'P 1'
#
loop_
_entity.id
_entity.type
_entity.pdbx_description
1 polymer ?
#
loop_
_entity_poly.entity_id
_entity_poly.type
_entity_poly.pdbx_seq_one_letter_code
_entity_poly.pdbx_strand_id
1 'polypeptide(L)'
;MLEAVIDSPAALAMLPAKKEVILGGNSTAAFDVAGLYKDMHAIAAEAAALDVPIPGMQAAMAQVMQAIGHGYASRDVASLTPYFIEAVNAADRQPRAESLWKA
;
A
#
# COMPACT_ATOMS: atom_id res chain seq x y z
N MET A 1 -14.35 -10.62 7.94
CA MET A 1 -13.44 -11.06 6.85
C MET A 1 -11.98 -10.96 7.24
N LEU A 2 -11.49 -9.85 7.80
CA LEU A 2 -10.09 -9.71 8.21
C LEU A 2 -9.62 -10.80 9.20
N GLU A 3 -10.43 -11.13 10.22
CA GLU A 3 -10.11 -12.25 11.14
C GLU A 3 -9.92 -13.58 10.41
N ALA A 4 -10.81 -13.91 9.48
CA ALA A 4 -10.70 -15.15 8.71
C ALA A 4 -9.43 -15.20 7.86
N VAL A 5 -8.92 -14.06 7.40
CA VAL A 5 -7.63 -13.98 6.70
C VAL A 5 -6.48 -14.17 7.69
N ILE A 6 -6.53 -13.53 8.86
CA ILE A 6 -5.53 -13.66 9.93
C ILE A 6 -5.33 -15.11 10.36
N ASP A 7 -6.42 -15.87 10.47
CA ASP A 7 -6.38 -17.27 10.91
C ASP A 7 -6.05 -18.26 9.76
N SER A 8 -5.76 -17.76 8.55
CA SER A 8 -5.52 -18.58 7.36
C SER A 8 -4.04 -18.63 6.96
N PRO A 9 -3.65 -19.59 6.11
CA PRO A 9 -2.32 -19.62 5.50
C PRO A 9 -1.97 -18.40 4.62
N ALA A 10 -2.95 -17.55 4.28
CA ALA A 10 -2.72 -16.31 3.55
C ALA A 10 -2.21 -15.17 4.46
N ALA A 11 -2.24 -15.33 5.78
CA ALA A 11 -1.78 -14.30 6.70
C ALA A 11 -0.27 -14.11 6.64
N LEU A 12 0.14 -12.85 6.52
CA LEU A 12 1.51 -12.46 6.87
C LEU A 12 1.66 -12.48 8.39
N ALA A 13 2.83 -12.88 8.88
CA ALA A 13 3.10 -12.92 10.33
C ALA A 13 2.87 -11.57 11.03
N MET A 14 3.03 -10.46 10.32
CA MET A 14 2.78 -9.12 10.86
C MET A 14 1.29 -8.74 10.93
N LEU A 15 0.40 -9.44 10.22
CA LEU A 15 -0.99 -9.04 10.04
C LEU A 15 -1.77 -8.88 11.36
N PRO A 16 -1.64 -9.78 12.37
CA PRO A 16 -2.31 -9.60 13.66
C PRO A 16 -1.93 -8.28 14.34
N ALA A 17 -0.65 -7.91 14.30
CA ALA A 17 -0.14 -6.68 14.91
C ALA A 17 -0.56 -5.40 14.16
N LYS A 18 -1.01 -5.53 12.90
CA LYS A 18 -1.43 -4.42 12.04
C LYS A 18 -2.95 -4.22 11.98
N LYS A 19 -3.73 -5.15 12.53
CA LYS A 19 -5.20 -5.18 12.47
C LYS A 19 -5.83 -3.83 12.87
N GLU A 20 -5.47 -3.29 14.02
CA GLU A 20 -6.07 -2.04 14.52
C GLU A 20 -5.83 -0.86 13.57
N VAL A 21 -4.63 -0.74 13.00
CA VAL A 21 -4.31 0.32 12.03
C VAL A 21 -5.05 0.13 10.72
N ILE A 22 -5.16 -1.11 10.24
CA ILE A 22 -5.90 -1.45 9.02
C ILE A 22 -7.39 -1.05 9.15
N LEU A 23 -7.96 -1.21 10.35
CA LEU A 23 -9.34 -0.84 10.66
C LEU A 23 -9.53 0.66 10.95
N GLY A 24 -8.51 1.49 10.72
CA GLY A 24 -8.57 2.94 10.89
C GLY A 24 -8.22 3.43 12.30
N GLY A 25 -7.76 2.55 13.19
CA GLY A 25 -7.23 2.91 14.49
C GLY A 25 -5.88 3.63 14.39
N ASN A 26 -5.53 4.34 15.47
CA ASN A 26 -4.21 4.98 15.59
C ASN A 26 -3.20 4.01 16.20
N SER A 27 -1.96 4.03 15.68
CA SER A 27 -0.83 3.34 16.29
C SER A 27 0.44 4.15 16.09
N THR A 28 1.38 4.00 17.02
CA THR A 28 2.75 4.47 16.85
C THR A 28 3.42 3.60 15.80
N ALA A 29 4.00 4.22 14.77
CA ALA A 29 4.64 3.47 13.69
C ALA A 29 5.90 2.76 14.21
N ALA A 30 5.83 1.44 14.32
CA ALA A 30 7.01 0.59 14.53
C ALA A 30 7.78 0.38 13.21
N PHE A 31 7.07 0.51 12.08
CA PHE A 31 7.62 0.49 10.73
C PHE A 31 6.80 1.45 9.88
N ASP A 32 7.42 2.55 9.45
CA ASP A 32 6.75 3.64 8.74
C ASP A 32 6.86 3.52 7.22
N VAL A 33 6.01 4.25 6.51
CA VAL A 33 5.94 4.22 5.04
C VAL A 33 7.24 4.72 4.40
N ALA A 34 7.88 5.73 4.97
CA ALA A 34 9.17 6.24 4.49
C ALA A 34 10.29 5.21 4.63
N GLY A 35 10.35 4.49 5.76
CA GLY A 35 11.26 3.39 6.01
C GLY A 35 11.05 2.24 5.04
N LEU A 36 9.80 1.86 4.80
CA LEU A 36 9.45 0.89 3.75
C LEU A 36 9.97 1.33 2.38
N TYR A 37 9.70 2.57 1.96
CA TYR A 37 10.15 3.07 0.67
C TYR A 37 11.69 3.06 0.53
N LYS A 38 12.40 3.42 1.61
CA LYS A 38 13.87 3.36 1.68
C LYS A 38 14.37 1.91 1.51
N ASP A 39 13.75 0.94 2.20
CA ASP A 39 14.14 -0.47 2.08
C ASP A 39 13.83 -1.03 0.67
N MET A 40 12.70 -0.66 0.07
CA MET A 40 12.37 -1.07 -1.31
C MET A 40 13.37 -0.53 -2.33
N HIS A 41 13.84 0.71 -2.17
CA HIS A 41 14.90 1.29 -3.01
C HIS A 41 16.22 0.53 -2.89
N ALA A 42 16.61 0.16 -1.66
CA ALA A 42 17.82 -0.65 -1.45
C ALA A 42 17.69 -2.03 -2.12
N ILE A 43 16.54 -2.70 -1.97
CA ILE A 43 16.27 -3.99 -2.64
C ILE A 43 16.28 -3.82 -4.16
N ALA A 44 15.71 -2.73 -4.70
CA ALA A 44 15.68 -2.48 -6.14
C ALA A 44 17.07 -2.27 -6.73
N ALA A 45 17.96 -1.58 -6.01
CA ALA A 45 19.35 -1.40 -6.42
C ALA A 45 20.10 -2.75 -6.48
N GLU A 46 19.93 -3.59 -5.46
CA GLU A 46 20.54 -4.93 -5.42
C GLU A 46 19.98 -5.84 -6.51
N ALA A 47 18.65 -5.84 -6.70
CA ALA A 47 17.99 -6.61 -7.75
C ALA A 47 18.48 -6.21 -9.15
N ALA A 48 18.70 -4.92 -9.38
CA ALA A 48 19.26 -4.43 -10.64
C ALA A 48 20.72 -4.89 -10.84
N ALA A 49 21.53 -4.93 -9.78
CA ALA A 49 22.91 -5.42 -9.84
C ALA A 49 22.98 -6.93 -10.15
N LEU A 50 21.95 -7.69 -9.77
CA LEU A 50 21.84 -9.14 -9.96
C LEU A 50 20.99 -9.55 -11.16
N ASP A 51 20.46 -8.60 -11.94
CA ASP A 51 19.52 -8.83 -13.05
C ASP A 51 18.27 -9.64 -12.63
N VAL A 52 17.76 -9.39 -11.41
CA VAL A 52 16.58 -10.04 -10.84
C VAL A 52 15.34 -9.18 -11.10
N PRO A 53 14.33 -9.67 -11.84
CA PRO A 53 13.10 -8.92 -12.07
C PRO A 53 12.24 -8.85 -10.80
N ILE A 54 11.75 -7.65 -10.49
CA ILE A 54 10.96 -7.33 -9.29
C ILE A 54 9.63 -6.62 -9.60
N PRO A 55 8.82 -7.11 -10.56
CA PRO A 55 7.65 -6.38 -11.06
C PRO A 55 6.60 -6.07 -9.98
N GLY A 56 6.38 -7.02 -9.05
CA GLY A 56 5.46 -6.80 -7.92
C GLY A 56 5.93 -5.69 -6.98
N MET A 57 7.24 -5.64 -6.69
CA MET A 57 7.80 -4.59 -5.85
C MET A 57 7.77 -3.23 -6.56
N GLN A 58 8.08 -3.18 -7.86
CA GLN A 58 8.02 -1.93 -8.63
C GLN A 58 6.62 -1.30 -8.62
N ALA A 59 5.58 -2.12 -8.81
CA ALA A 59 4.20 -1.64 -8.73
C ALA A 59 3.87 -1.11 -7.32
N ALA A 60 4.30 -1.82 -6.27
CA ALA A 60 4.12 -1.38 -4.89
C ALA A 60 4.89 -0.08 -4.59
N MET A 61 6.12 0.10 -5.11
CA MET A 61 6.92 1.31 -4.91
C MET A 61 6.20 2.56 -5.44
N ALA A 62 5.56 2.45 -6.61
CA ALA A 62 4.80 3.55 -7.19
C ALA A 62 3.62 3.95 -6.30
N GLN A 63 2.92 2.97 -5.73
CA GLN A 63 1.79 3.19 -4.83
C GLN A 63 2.23 3.80 -3.48
N VAL A 64 3.36 3.31 -2.93
CA VAL A 64 3.97 3.85 -1.71
C VAL A 64 4.40 5.31 -1.91
N MET A 65 5.01 5.63 -3.05
CA MET A 65 5.41 6.99 -3.38
C MET A 65 4.21 7.95 -3.44
N GLN A 66 3.07 7.50 -4.00
CA GLN A 66 1.84 8.30 -3.99
C GLN A 66 1.33 8.56 -2.56
N ALA A 67 1.31 7.53 -1.71
CA ALA A 67 0.90 7.68 -0.32
C ALA A 67 1.80 8.67 0.45
N ILE A 68 3.11 8.61 0.24
CA ILE A 68 4.07 9.58 0.77
C ILE A 68 3.70 11.01 0.35
N GLY A 69 3.38 11.21 -0.94
CA GLY A 69 2.91 12.50 -1.47
C GLY A 69 1.62 13.02 -0.82
N HIS A 70 0.81 12.13 -0.25
CA HIS A 70 -0.41 12.47 0.50
C HIS A 70 -0.19 12.54 2.03
N GLY A 71 1.06 12.63 2.49
CA GLY A 71 1.38 12.85 3.91
C GLY A 71 1.40 11.58 4.77
N TYR A 72 1.51 10.40 4.16
CA TYR A 72 1.57 9.13 4.90
C TYR A 72 2.99 8.72 5.31
N ALA A 73 4.02 9.50 4.98
CA ALA A 73 5.42 9.13 5.15
C ALA A 73 5.77 8.61 6.57
N SER A 74 5.30 9.29 7.61
CA SER A 74 5.57 8.93 9.02
C SER A 74 4.53 8.01 9.65
N ARG A 75 3.51 7.60 8.90
CA ARG A 75 2.47 6.69 9.38
C ARG A 75 2.95 5.25 9.30
N ASP A 76 2.36 4.39 10.12
CA ASP A 76 2.64 2.95 10.05
C ASP A 76 2.28 2.40 8.66
N VAL A 77 3.07 1.47 8.12
CA VAL A 77 2.82 0.86 6.80
C VAL A 77 1.41 0.30 6.63
N ALA A 78 0.77 -0.15 7.72
CA ALA A 78 -0.59 -0.65 7.69
C ALA A 78 -1.64 0.41 7.34
N SER A 79 -1.29 1.71 7.47
CA SER A 79 -2.14 2.82 7.05
C SER A 79 -2.30 2.93 5.53
N LEU A 80 -1.47 2.23 4.75
CA LEU A 80 -1.62 2.14 3.30
C LEU A 80 -2.94 1.44 2.91
N THR A 81 -3.42 0.47 3.70
CA THR A 81 -4.68 -0.22 3.41
C THR A 81 -5.90 0.72 3.42
N PRO A 82 -6.19 1.46 4.51
CA PRO A 82 -7.29 2.43 4.50
C PRO A 82 -7.08 3.53 3.45
N TYR A 83 -5.84 3.98 3.23
CA TYR A 83 -5.51 4.93 2.15
C TYR A 83 -5.94 4.43 0.76
N PHE A 84 -5.62 3.18 0.41
CA PHE A 84 -6.00 2.63 -0.90
C PHE A 84 -7.51 2.40 -1.02
N ILE A 85 -8.17 1.98 0.06
CA ILE A 85 -9.63 1.86 0.09
C ILE A 85 -10.28 3.22 -0.18
N GLU A 86 -9.79 4.29 0.45
CA GLU A 86 -10.27 5.66 0.20
C GLU A 86 -10.03 6.10 -1.24
N ALA A 87 -8.82 5.85 -1.78
CA ALA A 87 -8.47 6.20 -3.15
C ALA A 87 -9.36 5.48 -4.19
N VAL A 88 -9.61 4.18 -4.01
CA VAL A 88 -10.49 3.39 -4.88
C VAL A 88 -11.93 3.89 -4.80
N ASN A 89 -12.45 4.10 -3.59
CA ASN A 89 -13.80 4.63 -3.39
C ASN A 89 -13.97 6.04 -3.98
N ALA A 90 -12.92 6.86 -3.94
CA ALA A 90 -12.93 8.18 -4.56
C ALA A 90 -12.96 8.10 -6.09
N ALA A 91 -12.20 7.18 -6.68
CA ALA A 91 -12.21 6.95 -8.12
C ALA A 91 -13.57 6.45 -8.64
N ASP A 92 -14.26 5.56 -7.90
CA ASP A 92 -15.59 5.06 -8.27
C ASP A 92 -16.69 6.14 -8.23
N ARG A 93 -16.51 7.16 -7.38
CA ARG A 93 -17.42 8.31 -7.28
C ARG A 93 -17.22 9.36 -8.37
N GLN A 94 -16.14 9.30 -9.16
CA GLN A 94 -15.95 10.23 -10.27
C GLN A 94 -16.95 9.89 -11.39
N PRO A 95 -17.69 10.87 -11.94
CA PRO A 95 -18.57 10.61 -13.07
C PRO A 95 -17.73 10.02 -14.21
N ARG A 96 -18.06 8.79 -14.62
CA ARG A 96 -17.47 8.19 -15.81
C ARG A 96 -17.74 9.15 -16.95
N ALA A 97 -16.68 9.68 -17.57
CA ALA A 97 -16.81 10.52 -18.74
C ALA A 97 -17.73 9.79 -19.74
N GLU A 98 -18.94 10.29 -19.91
CA GLU A 98 -19.85 9.74 -20.91
C GLU A 98 -19.12 9.81 -22.24
N SER A 99 -19.03 8.66 -22.90
CA SER A 99 -18.49 8.51 -24.24
C SER A 99 -18.89 9.71 -25.11
N LEU A 100 -17.91 10.56 -25.44
CA LEU A 100 -18.05 11.65 -26.42
C LEU A 100 -18.34 11.13 -27.84
N TRP A 101 -18.48 9.82 -28.01
CA TRP A 101 -18.97 9.17 -29.23
C TRP A 101 -20.50 8.99 -29.17
N LYS A 102 -21.23 10.09 -29.36
CA LYS A 102 -22.57 10.08 -29.96
C LYS A 102 -22.60 11.15 -31.04
N ALA A 103 -22.18 10.76 -32.24
CA ALA A 103 -22.43 11.47 -33.49
C ALA A 103 -23.09 10.47 -34.44
#